data_AF-A0A2V7AVF9-F1
#
_entry.id   AF-A0A2V7AVF9-F1
#
_cell.length_a   1.000
_cell.length_b   1.000
_cell.length_c   1.000
_cell.angle_alpha   90.00
_cell.angle_beta   90.00
_cell.angle_gamma   90.00
#
_symmetry.space_group_name_H-M   'P 1'
#
loop_
_entity.id
_entity.type
_entity.pdbx_description
1 polymer ?
#
loop_
_entity_poly.entity_id
_entity_poly.type
_entity_poly.pdbx_seq_one_letter_code
_entity_poly.pdbx_strand_id
1 'polypeptide(L)'
;MIRPFDRQRQGADSALATIEEAVGFFNSTAFANSPSGTFLASIDSGGIGIRLEATQVQAVAAFLRVLNALENIRATTEIQNFVLDVRRHEVAESLLNLALKDQHDVVDVLDGAGLHPDAARHMRKAIDLTRLAKNTPGRGARNALIRQALAEQRAARGDLVQD
;
A
#
# COMPACT_ATOMS: atom_id res chain seq x y z
N MET A 1 24.73 -16.23 7.61
CA MET A 1 23.84 -17.34 7.23
C MET A 1 22.53 -17.16 7.98
N ILE A 2 21.57 -16.44 7.39
CA ILE A 2 20.26 -16.17 7.99
C ILE A 2 19.35 -17.31 7.58
N ARG A 3 18.78 -18.04 8.56
CA ARG A 3 17.83 -19.12 8.31
C ARG A 3 16.44 -18.55 8.05
N PRO A 4 15.64 -19.18 7.17
CA PRO A 4 14.33 -18.68 6.77
C PRO A 4 13.32 -18.88 7.90
N PHE A 5 12.46 -17.88 8.10
CA PHE A 5 11.28 -18.00 8.95
C PHE A 5 10.30 -19.01 8.33
N ASP A 6 10.20 -20.18 8.95
CA ASP A 6 9.22 -21.21 8.62
C ASP A 6 7.81 -20.68 8.87
N ARG A 7 7.07 -20.51 7.78
CA ARG A 7 5.61 -20.36 7.75
C ARG A 7 4.98 -21.73 8.06
N GLN A 8 4.65 -22.03 9.32
CA GLN A 8 3.51 -22.92 9.65
C GLN A 8 2.83 -22.55 10.99
N ARG A 9 1.76 -21.75 10.86
CA ARG A 9 0.40 -22.05 11.33
C ARG A 9 0.20 -22.35 12.83
N GLN A 10 -0.05 -21.29 13.60
CA GLN A 10 -1.09 -21.27 14.63
C GLN A 10 -1.90 -19.98 14.52
N GLY A 11 -3.22 -20.10 14.31
CA GLY A 11 -4.18 -19.00 14.39
C GLY A 11 -4.56 -18.33 13.07
N ALA A 12 -5.21 -19.05 12.16
CA ALA A 12 -5.97 -18.42 11.08
C ALA A 12 -7.33 -17.98 11.65
N ASP A 13 -7.53 -16.67 11.81
CA ASP A 13 -8.77 -15.94 11.55
C ASP A 13 -8.52 -14.44 11.78
N SER A 14 -7.97 -13.77 10.78
CA SER A 14 -7.93 -12.30 10.75
C SER A 14 -8.09 -11.81 9.33
N ALA A 15 -9.07 -12.37 8.62
CA ALA A 15 -9.57 -11.79 7.37
C ALA A 15 -10.39 -10.50 7.62
N LEU A 16 -10.44 -9.99 8.85
CA LEU A 16 -11.21 -8.80 9.25
C LEU A 16 -10.47 -7.85 10.21
N ALA A 17 -9.18 -8.09 10.54
CA ALA A 17 -8.48 -7.18 11.44
C ALA A 17 -8.16 -5.87 10.72
N THR A 18 -8.75 -4.76 11.17
CA THR A 18 -8.43 -3.43 10.60
C THR A 18 -7.00 -3.04 10.96
N ILE A 19 -6.39 -2.12 10.20
CA ILE A 19 -5.06 -1.60 10.54
C ILE A 19 -5.08 -0.95 11.94
N GLU A 20 -6.19 -0.33 12.33
CA GLU A 20 -6.41 0.19 13.68
C GLU A 20 -6.40 -0.90 14.76
N GLU A 21 -6.99 -2.05 14.49
CA GLU A 21 -6.96 -3.19 15.43
C GLU A 21 -5.54 -3.76 15.55
N ALA A 22 -4.79 -3.83 14.45
CA ALA A 22 -3.39 -4.24 14.45
C ALA A 22 -2.49 -3.24 15.23
N VAL A 23 -2.74 -1.94 15.11
CA VAL A 23 -2.03 -0.91 15.89
C VAL A 23 -2.49 -0.94 17.36
N GLY A 24 -3.79 -1.08 17.60
CA GLY A 24 -4.39 -1.15 18.93
C GLY A 24 -3.95 -2.37 19.74
N PHE A 25 -3.55 -3.46 19.06
CA PHE A 25 -2.98 -4.64 19.71
C PHE A 25 -1.79 -4.29 20.63
N PHE A 26 -0.96 -3.29 20.28
CA PHE A 26 0.18 -2.90 21.11
C PHE A 26 -0.20 -2.27 22.45
N ASN A 27 -1.45 -1.79 22.60
CA ASN A 27 -2.00 -1.34 23.88
C ASN A 27 -2.59 -2.48 24.72
N SER A 28 -2.68 -3.70 24.18
CA SER A 28 -3.39 -4.80 24.83
C SER A 28 -2.57 -5.47 25.93
N THR A 29 -3.28 -6.07 26.89
CA THR A 29 -2.66 -6.96 27.90
C THR A 29 -2.00 -8.18 27.26
N ALA A 30 -2.53 -8.65 26.11
CA ALA A 30 -1.94 -9.75 25.35
C ALA A 30 -0.54 -9.39 24.84
N PHE A 31 -0.35 -8.18 24.29
CA PHE A 31 0.97 -7.71 23.89
C PHE A 31 1.88 -7.53 25.11
N ALA A 32 1.40 -6.91 26.18
CA ALA A 32 2.18 -6.69 27.41
C ALA A 32 2.74 -8.01 27.98
N ASN A 33 1.98 -9.09 27.90
CA ASN A 33 2.37 -10.42 28.38
C ASN A 33 3.18 -11.25 27.35
N SER A 34 3.42 -10.72 26.15
CA SER A 34 4.23 -11.39 25.13
C SER A 34 5.74 -11.30 25.44
N PRO A 35 6.59 -12.12 24.79
CA PRO A 35 8.05 -12.00 24.92
C PRO A 35 8.55 -10.59 24.58
N SER A 36 7.99 -9.96 23.54
CA SER A 36 8.33 -8.61 23.13
C SER A 36 7.87 -7.55 24.12
N GLY A 37 6.67 -7.71 24.70
CA GLY A 37 6.14 -6.81 25.74
C GLY A 37 6.98 -6.88 27.01
N THR A 38 7.36 -8.09 27.43
CA THR A 38 8.24 -8.31 28.59
C THR A 38 9.63 -7.73 28.36
N PHE A 39 10.18 -7.88 27.16
CA PHE A 39 11.45 -7.26 26.79
C PHE A 39 11.37 -5.73 26.80
N LEU A 40 10.30 -5.15 26.24
CA LEU A 40 10.11 -3.70 26.29
C LEU A 40 10.04 -3.20 27.73
N ALA A 41 9.30 -3.89 28.59
CA ALA A 41 9.20 -3.54 30.01
C ALA A 41 10.54 -3.62 30.75
N SER A 42 11.49 -4.46 30.31
CA SER A 42 12.80 -4.57 30.96
C SER A 42 13.76 -3.43 30.61
N ILE A 43 13.50 -2.73 29.49
CA ILE A 43 14.29 -1.57 29.04
C ILE A 43 13.58 -0.24 29.25
N ASP A 44 12.28 -0.26 29.60
CA ASP A 44 11.49 0.91 29.92
C ASP A 44 11.63 1.29 31.39
N SER A 45 12.67 2.06 31.70
CA SER A 45 12.96 2.58 33.04
C SER A 45 11.83 3.40 33.65
N GLY A 46 10.91 3.93 32.83
CA GLY A 46 9.78 4.74 33.26
C GLY A 46 8.49 3.96 33.51
N GLY A 47 8.42 2.69 33.12
CA GLY A 47 7.23 1.84 33.27
C GLY A 47 5.98 2.37 32.54
N ILE A 48 6.17 3.14 31.47
CA ILE A 48 5.11 3.76 30.69
C ILE A 48 4.48 2.74 29.73
N GLY A 49 5.30 1.88 29.15
CA GLY A 49 4.93 0.93 28.09
C GLY A 49 4.52 1.60 26.79
N ILE A 50 3.89 0.84 25.89
CA ILE A 50 3.15 1.41 24.76
C ILE A 50 1.76 1.78 25.25
N ARG A 51 1.44 3.07 25.15
CA ARG A 51 0.12 3.62 25.47
C ARG A 51 -0.25 4.65 24.42
N LEU A 52 -0.90 4.17 23.36
CA LEU A 52 -1.45 5.02 22.32
C LEU A 52 -2.90 5.39 22.67
N GLU A 53 -3.21 6.68 22.74
CA GLU A 53 -4.60 7.13 22.76
C GLU A 53 -5.33 6.71 21.47
N ALA A 54 -6.66 6.65 21.49
CA ALA A 54 -7.44 6.25 20.31
C ALA A 54 -7.12 7.11 19.06
N THR A 55 -6.87 8.41 19.25
CA THR A 55 -6.44 9.34 18.21
C THR A 55 -5.04 9.02 17.69
N GLN A 56 -4.12 8.59 18.54
CA GLN A 56 -2.77 8.18 18.16
C GLN A 56 -2.76 6.84 17.42
N VAL A 57 -3.63 5.90 17.81
CA VAL A 57 -3.86 4.64 17.06
C VAL A 57 -4.32 4.95 15.64
N GLN A 58 -5.28 5.87 15.48
CA GLN A 58 -5.76 6.32 14.18
C GLN A 58 -4.65 7.00 13.36
N ALA A 59 -3.85 7.86 13.98
CA ALA A 59 -2.75 8.55 13.31
C ALA A 59 -1.68 7.56 12.79
N VAL A 60 -1.28 6.58 13.61
CA VAL A 60 -0.34 5.53 13.19
C VAL A 60 -0.96 4.67 12.08
N ALA A 61 -2.24 4.31 12.20
CA ALA A 61 -2.94 3.55 11.16
C ALA A 61 -3.00 4.32 9.82
N ALA A 62 -3.29 5.62 9.86
CA ALA A 62 -3.26 6.49 8.68
C ALA A 62 -1.86 6.56 8.06
N PHE A 63 -0.82 6.71 8.87
CA PHE A 63 0.57 6.69 8.39
C PHE A 63 0.91 5.36 7.69
N LEU A 64 0.56 4.23 8.29
CA LEU A 64 0.79 2.90 7.69
C LEU A 64 0.02 2.72 6.38
N ARG A 65 -1.19 3.27 6.27
CA ARG A 65 -1.98 3.30 5.02
C ARG A 65 -1.26 4.07 3.92
N VAL A 66 -0.72 5.26 4.23
CA VAL A 66 0.05 6.06 3.27
C VAL A 66 1.30 5.32 2.81
N LEU A 67 2.03 4.65 3.71
CA LEU A 67 3.17 3.80 3.33
C LEU A 67 2.77 2.66 2.39
N ASN A 68 1.65 1.99 2.65
CA ASN A 68 1.13 0.93 1.79
C ASN A 68 0.73 1.48 0.40
N ALA A 69 0.07 2.65 0.36
CA ALA A 69 -0.27 3.33 -0.88
C ALA A 69 0.98 3.69 -1.70
N LEU A 70 2.03 4.20 -1.05
CA LEU A 70 3.31 4.53 -1.69
C LEU A 70 3.99 3.28 -2.28
N GLU A 71 3.96 2.16 -1.56
CA GLU A 71 4.53 0.90 -2.04
C GLU A 71 3.75 0.34 -3.23
N ASN A 72 2.41 0.37 -3.18
CA ASN A 72 1.58 -0.01 -4.31
C ASN A 72 1.86 0.88 -5.55
N ILE A 73 1.99 2.21 -5.37
CA ILE A 73 2.38 3.12 -6.46
C ILE A 73 3.76 2.75 -7.03
N ARG A 74 4.72 2.38 -6.18
CA ARG A 74 6.06 1.94 -6.61
C ARG A 74 5.95 0.67 -7.46
N ALA A 75 5.24 -0.34 -6.97
CA ALA A 75 5.05 -1.62 -7.66
C ALA A 75 4.34 -1.47 -9.01
N THR A 76 3.25 -0.69 -9.08
CA THR A 76 2.52 -0.46 -10.34
C THR A 76 3.36 0.31 -11.34
N THR A 77 4.19 1.25 -10.87
CA THR A 77 5.16 1.98 -11.70
C THR A 77 6.18 1.03 -12.34
N GLU A 78 6.70 0.06 -11.60
CA GLU A 78 7.63 -0.95 -12.12
C GLU A 78 6.99 -1.83 -13.19
N ILE A 79 5.78 -2.33 -12.93
CA ILE A 79 5.01 -3.12 -13.90
C ILE A 79 4.79 -2.32 -15.18
N GLN A 80 4.31 -1.09 -15.07
CA GLN A 80 4.02 -0.24 -16.23
C GLN A 80 5.28 0.11 -17.04
N ASN A 81 6.40 0.39 -16.36
CA ASN A 81 7.68 0.61 -17.04
C ASN A 81 8.11 -0.64 -17.82
N PHE A 82 7.97 -1.83 -17.24
CA PHE A 82 8.24 -3.09 -17.94
C PHE A 82 7.32 -3.27 -19.17
N VAL A 83 6.03 -2.92 -19.07
CA VAL A 83 5.08 -3.04 -20.18
C VAL A 83 5.44 -2.17 -21.39
N LEU A 84 6.21 -1.09 -21.22
CA LEU A 84 6.67 -0.26 -22.34
C LEU A 84 7.50 -1.08 -23.37
N ASP A 85 8.20 -2.12 -22.91
CA ASP A 85 9.05 -2.96 -23.74
C ASP A 85 8.35 -4.23 -24.24
N VAL A 86 7.18 -4.55 -23.70
CA VAL A 86 6.40 -5.74 -24.08
C VAL A 86 5.84 -5.58 -25.51
N ARG A 87 6.17 -6.52 -26.39
CA ARG A 87 5.68 -6.52 -27.79
C ARG A 87 4.30 -7.15 -27.92
N ARG A 88 4.06 -8.27 -27.21
CA ARG A 88 2.82 -9.04 -27.30
C ARG A 88 1.71 -8.34 -26.51
N HIS A 89 0.59 -8.09 -27.17
CA HIS A 89 -0.51 -7.36 -26.53
C HIS A 89 -1.09 -8.12 -25.35
N GLU A 90 -1.27 -9.44 -25.45
CA GLU A 90 -1.90 -10.27 -24.41
C GLU A 90 -1.07 -10.27 -23.11
N VAL A 91 0.26 -10.23 -23.26
CA VAL A 91 1.19 -10.12 -22.13
C VAL A 91 1.10 -8.74 -21.50
N ALA A 92 1.07 -7.67 -22.32
CA ALA A 92 0.92 -6.32 -21.83
C ALA A 92 -0.42 -6.13 -21.10
N GLU A 93 -1.50 -6.67 -21.65
CA GLU A 93 -2.84 -6.64 -21.08
C GLU A 93 -2.88 -7.32 -19.70
N SER A 94 -2.31 -8.52 -19.58
CA SER A 94 -2.27 -9.27 -18.33
C SER A 94 -1.52 -8.51 -17.23
N LEU A 95 -0.41 -7.86 -17.57
CA LEU A 95 0.38 -7.05 -16.64
C LEU A 95 -0.33 -5.76 -16.26
N LEU A 96 -1.01 -5.10 -17.20
CA LEU A 96 -1.80 -3.90 -16.91
C LEU A 96 -3.04 -4.22 -16.05
N ASN A 97 -3.62 -5.42 -16.18
CA ASN A 97 -4.66 -5.89 -15.24
C ASN A 97 -4.12 -6.04 -13.82
N LEU A 98 -2.90 -6.56 -13.65
CA LEU A 98 -2.26 -6.65 -12.34
C LEU A 98 -2.04 -5.24 -11.74
N ALA A 99 -1.46 -4.33 -12.53
CA ALA A 99 -1.26 -2.95 -12.09
C ALA A 99 -2.57 -2.24 -11.72
N LEU A 100 -3.66 -2.47 -12.46
CA LEU A 100 -4.97 -1.89 -12.16
C LEU A 100 -5.50 -2.31 -10.79
N LYS A 101 -5.27 -3.55 -10.37
CA LYS A 101 -5.72 -4.02 -9.06
C LYS A 101 -5.04 -3.23 -7.94
N ASP A 102 -3.72 -3.13 -7.98
CA ASP A 102 -2.95 -2.41 -6.97
C ASP A 102 -3.23 -0.90 -7.01
N GLN A 103 -3.49 -0.31 -8.19
CA GLN A 103 -3.93 1.08 -8.32
C GLN A 103 -5.30 1.33 -7.67
N HIS A 104 -6.25 0.40 -7.83
CA HIS A 104 -7.55 0.48 -7.17
C HIS A 104 -7.40 0.41 -5.64
N ASP A 105 -6.57 -0.50 -5.14
CA ASP A 105 -6.28 -0.63 -3.70
C ASP A 105 -5.74 0.69 -3.12
N VAL A 106 -4.91 1.43 -3.88
CA VAL A 106 -4.45 2.77 -3.46
C VAL A 106 -5.61 3.74 -3.28
N VAL A 107 -6.53 3.82 -4.25
CA VAL A 107 -7.68 4.74 -4.18
C VAL A 107 -8.60 4.34 -3.02
N ASP A 108 -8.87 3.05 -2.85
CA ASP A 108 -9.73 2.55 -1.76
C ASP A 108 -9.14 2.87 -0.38
N VAL A 109 -7.82 2.76 -0.22
CA VAL A 109 -7.11 3.12 1.02
C VAL A 109 -7.18 4.63 1.30
N LEU A 110 -6.98 5.46 0.27
CA LEU A 110 -6.99 6.92 0.42
C LEU A 110 -8.41 7.45 0.68
N ASP A 111 -9.39 7.06 -0.15
CA ASP A 111 -10.78 7.51 -0.01
C ASP A 111 -11.42 6.95 1.27
N GLY A 112 -11.18 5.67 1.59
CA GLY A 112 -11.77 5.01 2.75
C GLY A 112 -11.33 5.60 4.09
N ALA A 113 -10.16 6.25 4.13
CA ALA A 113 -9.64 6.93 5.30
C ALA A 113 -9.70 8.47 5.20
N GLY A 114 -10.23 9.03 4.10
CA GLY A 114 -10.27 10.47 3.86
C GLY A 114 -8.88 11.12 3.75
N LEU A 115 -7.89 10.39 3.27
CA LEU A 115 -6.47 10.79 3.21
C LEU A 115 -6.11 11.32 1.82
N HIS A 116 -5.36 12.41 1.76
CA HIS A 116 -4.77 12.99 0.54
C HIS A 116 -5.70 12.98 -0.69
N PRO A 117 -6.80 13.77 -0.69
CA PRO A 117 -7.80 13.75 -1.77
C PRO A 117 -7.23 14.11 -3.15
N ASP A 118 -6.18 14.94 -3.18
CA ASP A 118 -5.44 15.28 -4.41
C ASP A 118 -4.70 14.06 -4.98
N ALA A 119 -4.02 13.29 -4.13
CA ALA A 119 -3.37 12.04 -4.51
C ALA A 119 -4.39 11.03 -5.06
N ALA A 120 -5.53 10.88 -4.39
CA ALA A 120 -6.61 10.00 -4.84
C ALA A 120 -7.16 10.42 -6.21
N ARG A 121 -7.28 11.73 -6.48
CA ARG A 121 -7.69 12.25 -7.80
C ARG A 121 -6.68 11.89 -8.88
N HIS A 122 -5.38 12.06 -8.62
CA HIS A 122 -4.33 11.66 -9.55
C HIS A 122 -4.36 10.15 -9.83
N MET A 123 -4.53 9.32 -8.81
CA MET A 123 -4.62 7.86 -8.96
C MET A 123 -5.84 7.42 -9.77
N ARG A 124 -7.02 8.03 -9.57
CA ARG A 124 -8.20 7.75 -10.41
C ARG A 124 -7.92 8.03 -11.89
N LYS A 125 -7.24 9.12 -12.20
CA LYS A 125 -6.83 9.43 -13.57
C LYS A 125 -5.80 8.43 -14.11
N ALA A 126 -4.85 7.98 -13.28
CA ALA A 126 -3.90 6.93 -13.65
C ALA A 126 -4.60 5.59 -13.97
N ILE A 127 -5.63 5.22 -13.20
CA ILE A 127 -6.47 4.03 -13.45
C ILE A 127 -7.16 4.12 -14.80
N ASP A 128 -7.80 5.25 -15.10
CA ASP A 128 -8.50 5.43 -16.37
C ASP A 128 -7.55 5.31 -17.56
N LEU A 129 -6.37 5.94 -17.48
CA LEU A 129 -5.32 5.84 -18.49
C LEU A 129 -4.77 4.41 -18.62
N THR A 130 -4.61 3.69 -17.51
CA THR A 130 -4.13 2.29 -17.50
C THR A 130 -5.18 1.36 -18.11
N ARG A 131 -6.46 1.59 -17.85
CA ARG A 131 -7.59 0.86 -18.46
C ARG A 131 -7.66 1.09 -19.96
N LEU A 132 -7.47 2.33 -20.42
CA LEU A 132 -7.37 2.65 -21.84
C LEU A 132 -6.16 1.97 -22.48
N ALA A 133 -4.99 2.02 -21.83
CA ALA A 133 -3.78 1.37 -22.32
C ALA A 133 -3.99 -0.14 -22.46
N LYS A 134 -4.59 -0.78 -21.46
CA LYS A 134 -4.91 -2.20 -21.46
C LYS A 134 -5.71 -2.60 -22.71
N ASN A 135 -6.71 -1.80 -23.07
CA ASN A 135 -7.60 -2.08 -24.20
C ASN A 135 -7.05 -1.60 -25.55
N THR A 136 -5.78 -1.16 -25.60
CA THR A 136 -5.15 -0.63 -26.82
C THR A 136 -4.14 -1.64 -27.40
N PRO A 137 -4.44 -2.29 -28.53
CA PRO A 137 -3.53 -3.28 -29.16
C PRO A 137 -2.23 -2.65 -29.67
N GLY A 138 -2.32 -1.43 -30.21
CA GLY A 138 -1.18 -0.72 -30.80
C GLY A 138 -0.15 -0.29 -29.75
N ARG A 139 1.06 -0.88 -29.80
CA ARG A 139 2.15 -0.60 -28.84
C ARG A 139 2.46 0.89 -28.69
N GLY A 140 2.49 1.65 -29.79
CA GLY A 140 2.78 3.09 -29.75
C GLY A 140 1.74 3.87 -28.93
N ALA A 141 0.45 3.69 -29.26
CA ALA A 141 -0.66 4.35 -28.57
C ALA A 141 -0.79 3.88 -27.11
N ARG A 142 -0.67 2.56 -26.87
CA ARG A 142 -0.63 1.99 -25.51
C ARG A 142 0.47 2.63 -24.66
N ASN A 143 1.69 2.71 -25.20
CA ASN A 143 2.82 3.27 -24.47
C ASN A 143 2.66 4.77 -24.20
N ALA A 144 1.97 5.52 -25.07
CA ALA A 144 1.63 6.91 -24.80
C ALA A 144 0.70 7.03 -23.58
N LEU A 145 -0.34 6.19 -23.50
CA LEU A 145 -1.26 6.14 -22.36
C LEU A 145 -0.55 5.72 -21.06
N ILE A 146 0.33 4.71 -21.11
CA ILE A 146 1.13 4.28 -19.96
C ILE A 146 2.00 5.43 -19.44
N ARG A 147 2.64 6.21 -20.32
CA ARG A 147 3.47 7.36 -19.89
C ARG A 147 2.65 8.44 -19.20
N GLN A 148 1.41 8.66 -19.64
CA GLN A 148 0.48 9.58 -18.97
C GLN A 148 0.08 9.03 -17.60
N ALA A 149 -0.26 7.74 -17.49
CA ALA A 149 -0.60 7.11 -16.21
C ALA A 149 0.57 7.20 -15.21
N LEU A 150 1.81 6.98 -15.68
CA LEU A 150 3.03 7.14 -14.90
C LEU A 150 3.25 8.58 -14.42
N ALA A 151 2.82 9.58 -15.19
CA ALA A 151 2.90 10.98 -14.77
C ALA A 151 1.92 11.28 -13.63
N GLU A 152 0.69 10.77 -13.73
CA GLU A 152 -0.31 10.88 -12.66
C GLU A 152 0.12 10.15 -11.38
N GLN A 153 0.70 8.93 -11.49
CA GLN A 153 1.27 8.22 -10.34
C GLN A 153 2.42 9.00 -9.67
N ARG A 154 3.25 9.72 -10.44
CA ARG A 154 4.29 10.58 -9.88
C ARG A 154 3.70 11.79 -9.15
N ALA A 155 2.64 12.39 -9.68
CA ALA A 155 1.94 13.49 -9.04
C ALA A 155 1.29 13.02 -7.72
N ALA A 156 0.57 11.90 -7.74
CA ALA A 156 -0.01 11.30 -6.55
C ALA A 156 1.05 11.01 -5.47
N ARG A 157 2.21 10.46 -5.87
CA ARG A 157 3.32 10.25 -4.93
C ARG A 157 3.86 11.57 -4.35
N GLY A 158 3.88 12.65 -5.13
CA GLY A 158 4.26 13.97 -4.66
C GLY A 158 3.34 14.44 -3.53
N ASP A 159 2.03 14.33 -3.76
CA ASP A 159 1.00 14.73 -2.78
C ASP A 159 1.03 13.88 -1.50
N LEU A 160 1.47 12.62 -1.57
CA LEU A 160 1.61 11.74 -0.40
C LEU A 160 2.86 12.01 0.45
N VAL A 161 3.86 12.71 -0.09
CA VAL A 161 5.16 12.93 0.56
C VAL A 161 5.36 14.39 1.00
N GLN A 162 4.55 15.32 0.49
CA GLN A 162 4.69 16.76 0.73
C GLN A 162 3.74 17.34 1.81
N ASP A 163 3.15 16.52 2.67
CA ASP A 163 2.38 17.00 3.84
C ASP A 163 3.24 17.82 4.83
#